data_AF-A0AAU2C803-F1
#
_entry.id   AF-A0AAU2C803-F1
#
_cell.length_a   1.000
_cell.length_b   1.000
_cell.length_c   1.000
_cell.angle_alpha   90.00
_cell.angle_beta   90.00
_cell.angle_gamma   90.00
#
_symmetry.space_group_name_H-M   'P 1'
#
loop_
_entity.id
_entity.type
_entity.pdbx_description
1 polymer ?
#
loop_
_entity_poly.entity_id
_entity_poly.type
_entity_poly.pdbx_seq_one_letter_code
_entity_poly.pdbx_strand_id
1 'polypeptide(L)'
;MTRFMDVHHDMHGITADQLLEAHRADLAIEGEEGVHFERAWADPESGTVYCLSEGPSAEAVLRVHERTGHMADEIHPVPLTV
;
A
#
# COMPACT_ATOMS: atom_id res chain seq x y z
N MET A 1 11.43 2.54 -11.83
CA MET A 1 11.23 1.29 -11.08
C MET A 1 9.86 0.73 -11.47
N THR A 2 9.50 -0.47 -11.02
CA THR A 2 8.20 -1.09 -11.38
C THR A 2 7.11 -0.51 -10.47
N ARG A 3 5.91 -0.27 -11.02
CA ARG A 3 4.74 0.09 -10.22
C ARG A 3 4.00 -1.14 -9.74
N PHE A 4 3.46 -1.07 -8.54
CA PHE A 4 2.68 -2.13 -7.91
C PHE A 4 1.34 -1.58 -7.45
N MET A 5 0.29 -2.38 -7.63
CA MET A 5 -0.99 -2.19 -6.99
C MET A 5 -1.15 -3.30 -5.97
N ASP A 6 -1.25 -2.92 -4.70
CA ASP A 6 -1.57 -3.83 -3.60
C ASP A 6 -2.99 -3.60 -3.10
N VAL A 7 -3.55 -4.64 -2.47
CA VAL A 7 -4.93 -4.65 -1.96
C VAL A 7 -4.93 -5.19 -0.54
N HIS A 8 -5.61 -4.47 0.35
CA HIS A 8 -5.95 -4.94 1.69
C HIS A 8 -7.46 -5.16 1.78
N HIS A 9 -7.85 -6.32 2.30
CA HIS A 9 -9.23 -6.73 2.53
C HIS A 9 -9.59 -6.59 4.01
N ASP A 10 -10.86 -6.79 4.33
CA ASP A 10 -11.39 -6.80 5.70
C ASP A 10 -11.24 -5.48 6.50
N MET A 11 -11.02 -4.36 5.82
CA MET A 11 -10.89 -3.01 6.41
C MET A 11 -12.23 -2.26 6.53
N HIS A 12 -13.31 -2.98 6.87
CA HIS A 12 -14.67 -2.41 6.93
C HIS A 12 -14.75 -1.24 7.91
N GLY A 13 -15.36 -0.14 7.47
CA GLY A 13 -15.52 1.06 8.29
C GLY A 13 -14.24 1.87 8.51
N ILE A 14 -13.16 1.61 7.75
CA ILE A 14 -11.94 2.43 7.80
C ILE A 14 -12.27 3.92 7.62
N THR A 15 -11.75 4.74 8.52
CA THR A 15 -11.94 6.20 8.48
C THR A 15 -10.83 6.87 7.68
N ALA A 16 -11.07 8.13 7.26
CA ALA A 16 -10.04 8.93 6.59
C ALA A 16 -8.78 9.12 7.46
N ASP A 17 -8.94 9.27 8.78
CA ASP A 17 -7.80 9.43 9.70
C ASP A 17 -6.99 8.14 9.81
N GLN A 18 -7.65 6.98 9.90
CA GLN A 18 -6.97 5.67 9.93
C GLN A 18 -6.22 5.39 8.63
N LEU A 19 -6.84 5.67 7.47
CA LEU A 19 -6.16 5.51 6.17
C LEU A 19 -4.93 6.42 6.08
N LEU A 20 -5.05 7.67 6.53
CA LEU A 20 -3.95 8.63 6.54
C LEU A 20 -2.83 8.21 7.50
N GLU A 21 -3.17 7.67 8.66
CA GLU A 21 -2.20 7.15 9.63
C GLU A 21 -1.43 5.95 9.07
N ALA A 22 -2.12 4.95 8.52
CA ALA A 22 -1.49 3.79 7.89
C ALA A 22 -0.56 4.21 6.74
N HIS A 23 -1.04 5.06 5.84
CA HIS A 23 -0.24 5.55 4.72
C HIS A 23 0.98 6.36 5.16
N ARG A 24 0.87 7.15 6.25
CA ARG A 24 2.02 7.86 6.83
C ARG A 24 3.04 6.92 7.46
N ALA A 25 2.60 5.79 8.04
CA ALA A 25 3.51 4.79 8.57
C ALA A 25 4.37 4.20 7.45
N ASP A 26 3.77 3.88 6.29
CA ASP A 26 4.51 3.40 5.11
C ASP A 26 5.51 4.44 4.60
N LEU A 27 5.06 5.69 4.40
CA LEU A 27 5.91 6.80 3.95
C LEU A 27 7.10 7.07 4.88
N ALA A 28 6.96 6.79 6.18
CA ALA A 28 8.02 7.02 7.16
C ALA A 28 9.24 6.10 6.96
N ILE A 29 9.04 4.90 6.38
CA ILE A 29 10.10 3.89 6.24
C ILE A 29 10.33 3.43 4.79
N GLU A 30 9.55 3.90 3.82
CA GLU A 30 9.59 3.45 2.41
C GLU A 30 11.00 3.50 1.80
N GLY A 31 11.76 4.55 2.15
CA GLY A 31 13.10 4.77 1.62
C GLY A 31 14.13 3.72 2.05
N GLU A 32 13.87 2.98 3.13
CA GLU A 32 14.75 1.90 3.59
C GLU A 32 14.72 0.68 2.65
N GLU A 33 13.61 0.48 1.94
CA GLU A 33 13.42 -0.60 0.96
C GLU A 33 13.50 -0.08 -0.49
N GLY A 34 13.77 1.22 -0.68
CA GLY A 34 13.76 1.87 -1.99
C GLY A 34 12.37 1.93 -2.63
N VAL A 35 11.33 1.94 -1.81
CA VAL A 35 9.92 2.02 -2.23
C VAL A 35 9.45 3.48 -2.16
N HIS A 36 8.45 3.81 -2.96
CA HIS A 36 7.69 5.05 -2.86
C HIS A 36 6.18 4.77 -2.98
N PHE A 37 5.41 5.04 -1.93
CA PHE A 37 3.96 4.93 -1.93
C PHE A 37 3.32 6.20 -2.51
N GLU A 38 2.80 6.12 -3.74
CA GLU A 38 2.29 7.26 -4.49
C GLU A 38 0.91 7.72 -3.98
N ARG A 39 0.02 6.75 -3.69
CA ARG A 39 -1.38 7.03 -3.37
C ARG A 39 -2.08 5.84 -2.74
N ALA A 40 -3.02 6.11 -1.85
CA ALA A 40 -3.96 5.13 -1.32
C ALA A 40 -5.42 5.58 -1.54
N TRP A 41 -6.30 4.61 -1.76
CA TRP A 41 -7.75 4.78 -1.80
C TRP A 41 -8.40 3.73 -0.91
N ALA A 42 -9.49 4.08 -0.25
CA ALA A 42 -10.27 3.13 0.54
C ALA A 42 -11.74 3.16 0.14
N ASP A 43 -12.35 1.98 0.14
CA ASP A 43 -13.79 1.77 0.15
C ASP A 43 -14.18 1.21 1.53
N PRO A 44 -14.67 2.05 2.46
CA PRO A 44 -15.06 1.60 3.79
C PRO A 44 -16.29 0.69 3.82
N GLU A 45 -17.11 0.69 2.76
CA GLU A 45 -18.31 -0.15 2.70
C GLU A 45 -17.94 -1.61 2.41
N SER A 46 -17.09 -1.85 1.40
CA SER A 46 -16.57 -3.20 1.11
C SER A 46 -15.39 -3.62 2.01
N GLY A 47 -14.76 -2.65 2.68
CA GLY A 47 -13.57 -2.90 3.47
C GLY A 47 -12.30 -3.12 2.62
N THR A 48 -12.22 -2.48 1.45
CA THR A 48 -11.08 -2.63 0.54
C THR A 48 -10.20 -1.39 0.55
N VAL A 49 -8.89 -1.55 0.68
CA VAL A 49 -7.89 -0.48 0.48
C VAL A 49 -7.01 -0.85 -0.71
N TYR A 50 -6.74 0.12 -1.57
CA TYR A 50 -5.86 0.02 -2.72
C TYR A 50 -4.69 0.97 -2.53
N CYS A 51 -3.45 0.49 -2.63
CA CYS A 51 -2.27 1.35 -2.67
C CYS A 51 -1.53 1.21 -4.00
N LEU A 52 -1.12 2.34 -4.56
CA LEU A 52 -0.20 2.42 -5.69
C LEU A 52 1.18 2.80 -5.17
N SER A 53 2.18 1.99 -5.51
CA SER A 53 3.58 2.23 -5.16
C SER A 53 4.51 2.02 -6.35
N GLU A 54 5.71 2.58 -6.25
CA GLU A 54 6.83 2.30 -7.13
C GLU A 54 7.98 1.70 -6.31
N GLY A 55 8.63 0.64 -6.78
CA GLY A 55 9.70 -0.01 -6.02
C GLY A 55 10.54 -1.03 -6.80
N PRO A 56 11.60 -1.57 -6.18
CA PRO A 56 12.51 -2.51 -6.84
C PRO A 56 11.91 -3.90 -7.02
N SER A 57 10.99 -4.33 -6.15
CA SER A 57 10.25 -5.60 -6.26
C SER A 57 8.97 -5.59 -5.40
N ALA A 58 8.07 -6.54 -5.63
CA ALA A 58 6.86 -6.70 -4.83
C ALA A 58 7.19 -7.02 -3.36
N GLU A 59 8.23 -7.82 -3.13
CA GLU A 59 8.69 -8.17 -1.78
C GLU A 59 9.22 -6.95 -1.01
N ALA A 60 9.78 -5.96 -1.70
CA ALA A 60 10.21 -4.71 -1.06
C ALA A 60 9.00 -3.90 -0.56
N VAL A 61 7.94 -3.79 -1.37
CA VAL A 61 6.68 -3.15 -0.98
C VAL A 61 6.04 -3.89 0.20
N LEU A 62 5.94 -5.23 0.11
CA LEU A 62 5.37 -6.05 1.19
C LEU A 62 6.17 -5.95 2.50
N ARG A 63 7.50 -5.85 2.45
CA ARG A 63 8.31 -5.64 3.66
C ARG A 63 8.01 -4.32 4.36
N VAL A 64 7.72 -3.25 3.62
CA VAL A 64 7.30 -1.99 4.25
C VAL A 64 5.97 -2.19 4.98
N HIS A 65 4.96 -2.72 4.30
CA HIS A 65 3.64 -3.02 4.89
C HIS A 65 3.70 -3.96 6.11
N GLU A 66 4.53 -5.01 6.06
CA GLU A 66 4.74 -5.92 7.18
C GLU A 66 5.30 -5.17 8.40
N ARG A 67 6.29 -4.29 8.18
CA ARG A 67 6.95 -3.52 9.25
C ARG A 67 6.09 -2.41 9.82
N THR A 68 5.11 -1.92 9.07
CA THR A 68 4.15 -0.89 9.51
C THR A 68 2.87 -1.47 10.11
N GLY A 69 2.70 -2.79 10.02
CA GLY A 69 1.67 -3.54 10.74
C GLY A 69 0.40 -3.82 9.93
N HIS A 70 0.42 -3.58 8.63
CA HIS A 70 -0.71 -3.78 7.73
C HIS A 70 -0.25 -4.46 6.44
N MET A 71 0.13 -5.74 6.53
CA MET A 71 0.49 -6.55 5.36
C MET A 71 -0.66 -6.54 4.33
N ALA A 72 -0.34 -6.39 3.05
CA ALA A 72 -1.31 -6.50 1.97
C ALA A 72 -1.67 -7.96 1.69
N ASP A 73 -2.93 -8.21 1.33
CA ASP A 73 -3.44 -9.53 0.97
C ASP A 73 -3.10 -9.90 -0.47
N GLU A 74 -2.99 -8.90 -1.33
CA GLU A 74 -2.60 -9.03 -2.73
C GLU A 74 -1.56 -7.99 -3.12
N ILE A 75 -0.68 -8.34 -4.05
CA ILE A 75 0.22 -7.39 -4.70
C ILE A 75 0.45 -7.79 -6.16
N HIS A 76 0.28 -6.84 -7.07
CA HIS A 76 0.37 -7.05 -8.51
C HIS A 76 1.29 -6.01 -9.15
N PRO A 77 2.31 -6.42 -9.94
CA PRO A 77 3.03 -5.46 -10.77
C PRO A 77 2.09 -4.93 -11.86
N VAL A 78 2.04 -3.60 -12.02
CA VAL A 78 1.20 -2.90 -12.99
C VAL A 78 2.07 -2.11 -13.99
N PRO A 79 2.81 -2.80 -14.88
CA PRO A 79 3.80 -2.15 -15.77
C PRO A 79 3.19 -1.33 -16.91
N LEU A 80 1.88 -1.44 -17.15
CA LEU A 80 1.16 -0.74 -18.21
C LEU A 80 0.19 0.25 -17.56
N THR A 81 0.28 1.53 -17.93
CA THR A 81 -0.59 2.61 -17.45
C THR A 81 -0.98 3.51 -18.61
N VAL A 82 -2.16 4.11 -18.55
CA VAL A 82 -2.65 5.12 -19.52
C VAL A 82 -2.81 6.47 -18.86
#